data_AF-A0A2E6RC49-F1
#
_entry.id   AF-A0A2E6RC49-F1
#
_cell.length_a   1.000
_cell.length_b   1.000
_cell.length_c   1.000
_cell.angle_alpha   90.00
_cell.angle_beta   90.00
_cell.angle_gamma   90.00
#
_symmetry.space_group_name_H-M   'P 1'
#
loop_
_entity.id
_entity.type
_entity.pdbx_description
1 polymer ?
#
loop_
_entity_poly.entity_id
_entity_poly.type
_entity_poly.pdbx_seq_one_letter_code
_entity_poly.pdbx_strand_id
1 'polypeptide(L)'
;MVSKKNPLPRNYIGEWFGHRLYPTVKCTDADIRDFLSDRCPFLSEVVGHDCQCVKNDNSKGVCTITTTTTGVRDWMVCPYRSLDSRFFETVVERLFGVTGNTSIAPVVALSDPEQVGLLKLASDEGRPVFVFFQDKLGGEINVSATMQSPELSFDITVIRVGFEKDVLVLRDFGIYEVQTMDFHGSYRHAVSALRNAVDLHASDFPDVLATNVEWLGRKIEGPNIANVFKRTFYQMLLKFRLAQYGACSGVALGLPKAVWESWAPHLSNPNLVEHDDYMVLEGSSVDELSNAWLLVFQTDTGSDDSREALMPYASIRVDVDAFLHLAFTDVPEYIGDNLIGNVRSSILSRVRRVYPSSRSADL
;
A
#
# COMPACT_ATOMS: atom_id res chain seq x y z
N MET A 1 -30.53 -20.01 29.56
CA MET A 1 -29.66 -18.86 29.26
C MET A 1 -29.16 -19.02 27.84
N VAL A 2 -29.74 -18.29 26.88
CA VAL A 2 -29.23 -18.25 25.51
C VAL A 2 -27.96 -17.41 25.55
N SER A 3 -26.80 -18.06 25.42
CA SER A 3 -25.53 -17.37 25.22
C SER A 3 -25.70 -16.42 24.04
N LYS A 4 -25.62 -15.09 24.30
CA LYS A 4 -25.47 -14.11 23.23
C LYS A 4 -24.16 -14.46 22.52
N LYS A 5 -24.23 -15.22 21.43
CA LYS A 5 -23.09 -15.40 20.53
C LYS A 5 -22.61 -14.00 20.19
N ASN A 6 -21.38 -13.66 20.59
CA ASN A 6 -20.77 -12.42 20.18
C ASN A 6 -20.83 -12.37 18.65
N PRO A 7 -21.23 -11.23 18.05
CA PRO A 7 -21.22 -11.11 16.60
C PRO A 7 -19.81 -11.44 16.10
N LEU A 8 -19.74 -12.24 15.02
CA LEU A 8 -18.48 -12.59 14.39
C LEU A 8 -17.69 -11.32 14.06
N PRO A 9 -16.35 -11.35 14.15
CA PRO A 9 -15.52 -10.24 13.70
C PRO A 9 -15.86 -9.83 12.26
N ARG A 10 -15.65 -8.56 11.92
CA ARG A 10 -15.85 -8.06 10.54
C ARG A 10 -14.53 -7.78 9.81
N ASN A 11 -13.44 -7.87 10.55
CA ASN A 11 -12.08 -7.59 10.11
C ASN A 11 -11.21 -8.74 10.64
N TYR A 12 -10.37 -9.30 9.78
CA TYR A 12 -9.56 -10.49 10.05
C TYR A 12 -8.13 -10.25 9.57
N ILE A 13 -7.13 -10.83 10.22
CA ILE A 13 -5.79 -10.92 9.63
C ILE A 13 -5.90 -11.75 8.35
N GLY A 14 -5.66 -11.11 7.21
CA GLY A 14 -5.73 -11.73 5.88
C GLY A 14 -4.48 -12.57 5.62
N GLU A 15 -3.32 -11.96 5.83
CA GLU A 15 -2.01 -12.58 5.73
C GLU A 15 -1.20 -12.37 7.01
N TRP A 16 -0.58 -13.44 7.47
CA TRP A 16 0.38 -13.42 8.57
C TRP A 16 1.74 -13.92 8.06
N PHE A 17 2.78 -13.13 8.30
CA PHE A 17 4.12 -13.28 7.72
C PHE A 17 4.11 -13.52 6.21
N GLY A 18 3.15 -12.91 5.50
CA GLY A 18 3.02 -13.03 4.04
C GLY A 18 2.23 -14.24 3.55
N HIS A 19 1.71 -15.08 4.45
CA HIS A 19 0.94 -16.27 4.12
C HIS A 19 -0.54 -16.09 4.44
N ARG A 20 -1.40 -16.50 3.50
CA ARG A 20 -2.85 -16.31 3.53
C ARG A 20 -3.52 -17.16 4.62
N LEU A 21 -4.15 -16.48 5.59
CA LEU A 21 -4.94 -17.09 6.67
C LEU A 21 -6.45 -16.84 6.52
N TYR A 22 -6.86 -15.80 5.80
CA TYR A 22 -8.28 -15.48 5.55
C TYR A 22 -8.48 -14.94 4.12
N PRO A 23 -9.54 -15.32 3.38
CA PRO A 23 -10.72 -16.09 3.83
C PRO A 23 -10.51 -17.60 3.94
N THR A 24 -9.47 -18.12 3.31
CA THR A 24 -9.09 -19.53 3.35
C THR A 24 -7.71 -19.66 3.96
N VAL A 25 -7.54 -20.61 4.89
CA VAL A 25 -6.23 -20.90 5.48
C VAL A 25 -5.43 -21.70 4.46
N LYS A 26 -4.51 -21.03 3.74
CA LYS A 26 -3.53 -21.65 2.85
C LYS A 26 -2.22 -21.66 3.64
N CYS A 27 -1.89 -22.79 4.27
CA CYS A 27 -0.74 -22.86 5.16
C CYS A 27 -0.02 -24.20 4.99
N THR A 28 1.29 -24.13 4.77
CA THR A 28 2.20 -25.27 4.62
C THR A 28 3.16 -25.36 5.81
N ASP A 29 3.87 -26.49 5.94
CA ASP A 29 4.95 -26.63 6.93
C ASP A 29 6.06 -25.59 6.78
N ALA A 30 6.27 -25.06 5.56
CA ALA A 30 7.22 -23.98 5.33
C ALA A 30 6.72 -22.66 5.95
N ASP A 31 5.45 -22.37 5.78
CA ASP A 31 4.81 -21.15 6.31
C ASP A 31 4.85 -21.15 7.85
N ILE A 32 4.64 -22.32 8.47
CA ILE A 32 4.76 -22.48 9.92
C ILE A 32 6.18 -22.17 10.40
N ARG A 33 7.22 -22.55 9.65
CA ARG A 33 8.61 -22.18 9.99
C ARG A 33 8.82 -20.66 9.92
N ASP A 34 8.21 -19.99 8.95
CA ASP A 34 8.25 -18.54 8.85
C ASP A 34 7.55 -17.88 10.05
N PHE A 35 6.42 -18.44 10.51
CA PHE A 35 5.72 -17.95 11.71
C PHE A 35 6.57 -18.11 12.98
N LEU A 36 7.20 -19.27 13.16
CA LEU A 36 8.01 -19.58 14.35
C LEU A 36 9.32 -18.79 14.41
N SER A 37 9.90 -18.45 13.25
CA SER A 37 11.14 -17.68 13.14
C SER A 37 10.91 -16.16 13.02
N ASP A 38 9.65 -15.73 13.06
CA ASP A 38 9.21 -14.36 12.76
C ASP A 38 9.75 -13.84 11.39
N ARG A 39 9.94 -14.71 10.40
CA ARG A 39 10.57 -14.38 9.11
C ARG A 39 9.65 -13.54 8.23
N CYS A 40 10.21 -12.51 7.61
CA CYS A 40 9.55 -11.71 6.58
C CYS A 40 9.99 -12.22 5.21
N PRO A 41 9.14 -12.93 4.45
CA PRO A 41 9.54 -13.49 3.15
C PRO A 41 9.87 -12.39 2.13
N PHE A 42 9.16 -11.26 2.16
CA PHE A 42 9.38 -10.16 1.21
C PHE A 42 10.74 -9.48 1.38
N LEU A 43 11.11 -9.15 2.63
CA LEU A 43 12.43 -8.60 2.93
C LEU A 43 13.53 -9.61 2.65
N SER A 44 13.31 -10.88 3.02
CA SER A 44 14.31 -11.94 2.86
C SER A 44 14.61 -12.22 1.38
N GLU A 45 13.59 -12.16 0.53
CA GLU A 45 13.74 -12.31 -0.92
C GLU A 45 14.57 -11.17 -1.52
N VAL A 46 14.24 -9.92 -1.16
CA VAL A 46 14.91 -8.73 -1.72
C VAL A 46 16.38 -8.63 -1.32
N VAL A 47 16.73 -9.00 -0.08
CA VAL A 47 18.12 -8.95 0.41
C VAL A 47 18.94 -10.21 0.10
N GLY A 48 18.29 -11.30 -0.31
CA GLY A 48 18.94 -12.58 -0.58
C GLY A 48 19.36 -13.38 0.66
N HIS A 49 18.94 -12.99 1.87
CA HIS A 49 19.19 -13.73 3.12
C HIS A 49 18.00 -13.63 4.08
N ASP A 50 17.95 -14.49 5.10
CA ASP A 50 16.84 -14.47 6.05
C ASP A 50 16.78 -13.17 6.87
N CYS A 51 15.58 -12.59 6.90
CA CYS A 51 15.27 -11.34 7.58
C CYS A 51 13.98 -11.49 8.39
N GLN A 52 14.02 -11.05 9.65
CA GLN A 52 12.82 -11.03 10.50
C GLN A 52 11.89 -9.86 10.15
N CYS A 53 10.61 -10.01 10.49
CA CYS A 53 9.63 -8.94 10.39
C CYS A 53 10.00 -7.77 11.30
N VAL A 54 10.09 -6.58 10.70
CA VAL A 54 10.48 -5.33 11.38
C VAL A 54 9.36 -4.70 12.21
N LYS A 55 8.14 -5.23 12.11
CA LYS A 55 7.00 -4.76 12.91
C LYS A 55 7.19 -5.09 14.39
N ASN A 56 6.63 -4.26 15.25
CA ASN A 56 6.64 -4.49 16.69
C ASN A 56 5.75 -5.70 17.08
N ASP A 57 5.92 -6.21 18.30
CA ASP A 57 5.22 -7.42 18.77
C ASP A 57 3.69 -7.36 18.69
N ASN A 58 3.09 -6.17 18.78
CA ASN A 58 1.63 -6.04 18.72
C ASN A 58 1.07 -6.19 17.30
N SER A 59 1.92 -6.08 16.27
CA SER A 59 1.55 -6.16 14.86
C SER A 59 2.47 -7.06 14.05
N LYS A 60 3.33 -7.85 14.71
CA LYS A 60 4.37 -8.65 14.06
C LYS A 60 3.75 -9.66 13.12
N GLY A 61 4.27 -9.70 11.90
CA GLY A 61 3.78 -10.55 10.81
C GLY A 61 2.47 -10.10 10.17
N VAL A 62 1.70 -9.15 10.72
CA VAL A 62 0.40 -8.78 10.10
C VAL A 62 0.67 -8.02 8.78
N CYS A 63 0.50 -8.68 7.63
CA CYS A 63 0.78 -8.08 6.32
C CYS A 63 -0.47 -7.47 5.68
N THR A 64 -1.61 -8.13 5.84
CA THR A 64 -2.91 -7.66 5.34
C THR A 64 -4.01 -7.85 6.39
N ILE A 65 -5.06 -7.03 6.31
CA ILE A 65 -6.32 -7.21 7.02
C ILE A 65 -7.42 -7.37 5.97
N THR A 66 -8.22 -8.42 6.08
CA THR A 66 -9.40 -8.63 5.25
C THR A 66 -10.64 -8.15 5.98
N THR A 67 -11.45 -7.33 5.32
CA THR A 67 -12.76 -6.89 5.83
C THR A 67 -13.89 -7.47 5.00
N THR A 68 -15.04 -7.76 5.63
CA THR A 68 -16.18 -8.42 4.98
C THR A 68 -17.44 -7.56 4.85
N THR A 69 -17.41 -6.32 5.37
CA THR A 69 -18.60 -5.47 5.52
C THR A 69 -19.26 -5.07 4.21
N THR A 70 -18.50 -4.96 3.13
CA THR A 70 -18.97 -4.57 1.79
C THR A 70 -18.36 -5.50 0.74
N GLY A 71 -18.48 -6.81 0.99
CA GLY A 71 -17.73 -7.84 0.27
C GLY A 71 -16.37 -8.11 0.91
N VAL A 72 -15.64 -9.10 0.36
CA VAL A 72 -14.27 -9.44 0.80
C VAL A 72 -13.30 -8.44 0.22
N ARG A 73 -12.60 -7.71 1.08
CA ARG A 73 -11.64 -6.68 0.68
C ARG A 73 -10.37 -6.80 1.52
N ASP A 74 -9.23 -6.88 0.84
CA ASP A 74 -7.91 -6.93 1.46
C ASP A 74 -7.28 -5.53 1.53
N TRP A 75 -6.95 -5.15 2.76
CA TRP A 75 -6.20 -3.95 3.06
C TRP A 75 -4.77 -4.36 3.37
N MET A 76 -3.82 -3.93 2.53
CA MET A 76 -2.42 -4.04 2.90
C MET A 76 -2.13 -3.12 4.08
N VAL A 77 -1.44 -3.61 5.10
CA VAL A 77 -1.10 -2.83 6.30
C VAL A 77 0.40 -2.83 6.61
N CYS A 78 1.21 -3.33 5.67
CA CYS A 78 2.66 -3.43 5.76
C CYS A 78 3.28 -2.95 4.45
N PRO A 79 4.12 -1.90 4.42
CA PRO A 79 4.73 -1.44 3.17
C PRO A 79 5.65 -2.51 2.57
N TYR A 80 6.35 -3.30 3.40
CA TYR A 80 7.22 -4.38 2.91
C TYR A 80 6.47 -5.49 2.16
N ARG A 81 5.15 -5.60 2.33
CA ARG A 81 4.32 -6.53 1.57
C ARG A 81 4.18 -6.12 0.10
N SER A 82 4.39 -4.84 -0.22
CA SER A 82 4.40 -4.34 -1.60
C SER A 82 5.74 -4.51 -2.31
N LEU A 83 6.78 -4.98 -1.60
CA LEU A 83 8.08 -5.31 -2.19
C LEU A 83 8.00 -6.66 -2.89
N ASP A 84 7.30 -6.68 -4.02
CA ASP A 84 7.20 -7.81 -4.93
C ASP A 84 8.06 -7.50 -6.16
N SER A 85 9.07 -8.34 -6.42
CA SER A 85 10.05 -8.14 -7.48
C SER A 85 9.40 -7.97 -8.86
N ARG A 86 8.32 -8.69 -9.15
CA ARG A 86 7.60 -8.61 -10.43
C ARG A 86 6.82 -7.32 -10.56
N PHE A 87 6.16 -6.90 -9.47
CA PHE A 87 5.47 -5.61 -9.48
C PHE A 87 6.46 -4.44 -9.59
N PHE A 88 7.65 -4.59 -8.99
CA PHE A 88 8.68 -3.56 -9.04
C PHE A 88 9.26 -3.35 -10.45
N GLU A 89 9.27 -4.39 -11.30
CA GLU A 89 9.56 -4.23 -12.74
C GLU A 89 8.55 -3.27 -13.39
N THR A 90 7.25 -3.45 -13.16
CA THR A 90 6.22 -2.53 -13.67
C THR A 90 6.43 -1.09 -13.20
N VAL A 91 6.86 -0.90 -11.94
CA VAL A 91 7.20 0.43 -11.42
C VAL A 91 8.34 1.06 -12.23
N VAL A 92 9.41 0.30 -12.46
CA VAL A 92 10.58 0.77 -13.23
C VAL A 92 10.23 1.08 -14.69
N GLU A 93 9.44 0.23 -15.34
CA GLU A 93 8.99 0.45 -16.71
C GLU A 93 8.24 1.79 -16.85
N ARG A 94 7.33 2.09 -15.91
CA ARG A 94 6.54 3.34 -15.89
C ARG A 94 7.39 4.57 -15.56
N LEU A 95 8.30 4.45 -14.60
CA LEU A 95 9.15 5.57 -14.19
C LEU A 95 10.17 5.97 -15.25
N PHE A 96 10.74 5.00 -15.97
CA PHE A 96 11.90 5.23 -16.83
C PHE A 96 11.62 5.04 -18.33
N GLY A 97 10.41 4.64 -18.70
CA GLY A 97 10.03 4.40 -20.10
C GLY A 97 10.83 3.26 -20.74
N VAL A 98 11.25 2.29 -19.94
CA VAL A 98 11.98 1.10 -20.40
C VAL A 98 11.02 -0.06 -20.54
N THR A 99 11.30 -0.99 -21.45
CA THR A 99 10.53 -2.23 -21.61
C THR A 99 11.49 -3.42 -21.62
N GLY A 100 11.04 -4.55 -21.06
CA GLY A 100 11.77 -5.82 -21.15
C GLY A 100 12.69 -6.11 -19.97
N ASN A 101 13.73 -6.92 -20.21
CA ASN A 101 14.58 -7.50 -19.17
C ASN A 101 15.48 -6.43 -18.50
N THR A 102 15.04 -5.93 -17.36
CA THR A 102 15.80 -4.99 -16.51
C THR A 102 16.51 -5.76 -15.39
N SER A 103 17.57 -5.17 -14.82
CA SER A 103 18.23 -5.72 -13.62
C SER A 103 18.05 -4.74 -12.48
N ILE A 104 17.35 -5.17 -11.43
CA ILE A 104 16.98 -4.33 -10.30
C ILE A 104 17.53 -4.94 -9.02
N ALA A 105 18.22 -4.14 -8.21
CA ALA A 105 18.78 -4.59 -6.94
C ALA A 105 18.67 -3.50 -5.85
N PRO A 106 18.54 -3.87 -4.56
CA PRO A 106 18.64 -2.89 -3.50
C PRO A 106 20.08 -2.36 -3.40
N VAL A 107 20.27 -1.13 -2.93
CA VAL A 107 21.61 -0.51 -2.84
C VAL A 107 22.59 -1.30 -1.98
N VAL A 108 22.09 -2.02 -0.97
CA VAL A 108 22.93 -2.87 -0.11
C VAL A 108 23.61 -4.01 -0.89
N ALA A 109 23.06 -4.43 -2.03
CA ALA A 109 23.67 -5.42 -2.91
C ALA A 109 24.98 -4.91 -3.53
N LEU A 110 25.21 -3.59 -3.60
CA LEU A 110 26.47 -3.02 -4.08
C LEU A 110 27.65 -3.29 -3.14
N SER A 111 27.40 -3.78 -1.92
CA SER A 111 28.46 -4.21 -1.00
C SER A 111 28.98 -5.62 -1.30
N ASP A 112 28.26 -6.40 -2.11
CA ASP A 112 28.63 -7.76 -2.51
C ASP A 112 29.28 -7.77 -3.91
N PRO A 113 30.56 -8.15 -4.04
CA PRO A 113 31.25 -8.24 -5.33
C PRO A 113 30.56 -9.16 -6.35
N GLU A 114 29.88 -10.22 -5.91
CA GLU A 114 29.16 -11.14 -6.80
C GLU A 114 27.95 -10.44 -7.42
N GLN A 115 27.16 -9.75 -6.61
CA GLN A 115 26.02 -8.95 -7.09
C GLN A 115 26.47 -7.81 -8.00
N VAL A 116 27.56 -7.11 -7.66
CA VAL A 116 28.13 -6.09 -8.54
C VAL A 116 28.56 -6.69 -9.88
N GLY A 117 29.13 -7.89 -9.89
CA GLY A 117 29.47 -8.62 -11.11
C GLY A 117 28.25 -8.92 -11.99
N LEU A 118 27.13 -9.33 -11.39
CA LEU A 118 25.87 -9.57 -12.09
C LEU A 118 25.29 -8.29 -12.69
N LEU A 119 25.32 -7.17 -11.96
CA LEU A 119 24.86 -5.87 -12.44
C LEU A 119 25.74 -5.34 -13.58
N LYS A 120 27.06 -5.54 -13.52
CA LYS A 120 27.99 -5.20 -14.60
C LYS A 120 27.71 -6.01 -15.86
N LEU A 121 27.56 -7.32 -15.72
CA LEU A 121 27.22 -8.20 -16.83
C LEU A 121 25.91 -7.76 -17.52
N ALA A 122 24.88 -7.44 -16.73
CA ALA A 122 23.63 -6.91 -17.26
C ALA A 122 23.83 -5.59 -18.03
N SER A 123 24.62 -4.67 -17.49
CA SER A 123 24.97 -3.41 -18.15
C SER A 123 25.73 -3.63 -19.46
N ASP A 124 26.68 -4.57 -19.49
CA ASP A 124 27.50 -4.89 -20.68
C ASP A 124 26.67 -5.54 -21.78
N GLU A 125 25.63 -6.30 -21.41
CA GLU A 125 24.62 -6.85 -22.32
C GLU A 125 23.61 -5.80 -22.82
N GLY A 126 23.75 -4.53 -22.40
CA GLY A 126 22.86 -3.43 -22.77
C GLY A 126 21.52 -3.45 -22.03
N ARG A 127 21.38 -4.25 -20.97
CA ARG A 127 20.17 -4.26 -20.12
C ARG A 127 20.20 -3.05 -19.17
N PRO A 128 19.10 -2.29 -19.04
CA PRO A 128 19.02 -1.22 -18.05
C PRO A 128 19.21 -1.77 -16.62
N VAL A 129 20.09 -1.12 -15.86
CA VAL A 129 20.40 -1.49 -14.48
C VAL A 129 19.86 -0.42 -13.53
N PHE A 130 19.13 -0.88 -12.53
CA PHE A 130 18.51 -0.04 -11.51
C PHE A 130 18.95 -0.46 -10.12
N VAL A 131 19.24 0.53 -9.29
CA VAL A 131 19.51 0.35 -7.87
C VAL A 131 18.49 1.15 -7.09
N PHE A 132 17.94 0.61 -6.01
CA PHE A 132 16.97 1.34 -5.20
C PHE A 132 17.36 1.45 -3.73
N PHE A 133 16.93 2.55 -3.15
CA PHE A 133 17.05 2.91 -1.73
C PHE A 133 15.68 2.77 -1.08
N GLN A 134 15.62 2.20 0.12
CA GLN A 134 14.43 2.08 0.96
C GLN A 134 14.87 2.05 2.43
N ASP A 135 14.03 2.45 3.39
CA ASP A 135 14.33 2.51 4.83
C ASP A 135 15.27 1.39 5.33
N LYS A 136 14.89 0.12 5.13
CA LYS A 136 15.66 -1.04 5.61
C LYS A 136 16.71 -1.56 4.63
N LEU A 137 16.81 -0.93 3.45
CA LEU A 137 17.64 -1.31 2.32
C LEU A 137 18.47 -0.11 1.87
N GLY A 138 19.31 0.40 2.78
CA GLY A 138 20.21 1.54 2.51
C GLY A 138 19.71 2.91 2.94
N GLY A 139 18.50 2.99 3.51
CA GLY A 139 17.89 4.21 4.03
C GLY A 139 17.11 4.99 2.98
N GLU A 140 16.13 5.76 3.42
CA GLU A 140 15.36 6.66 2.55
C GLU A 140 16.18 7.88 2.15
N ILE A 141 15.91 8.41 0.96
CA ILE A 141 16.50 9.66 0.48
C ILE A 141 15.57 10.81 0.85
N ASN A 142 16.16 11.89 1.38
CA ASN A 142 15.44 13.06 1.85
C ASN A 142 15.88 14.33 1.14
N VAL A 143 14.95 15.26 0.94
CA VAL A 143 15.22 16.65 0.55
C VAL A 143 15.00 17.53 1.77
N SER A 144 16.05 18.22 2.21
CA SER A 144 15.99 19.07 3.41
C SER A 144 15.01 20.23 3.25
N ALA A 145 14.37 20.60 4.36
CA ALA A 145 13.49 21.77 4.41
C ALA A 145 14.24 23.07 4.08
N THR A 146 13.52 24.00 3.47
CA THR A 146 13.95 25.39 3.27
C THR A 146 12.95 26.34 3.94
N MET A 147 13.15 27.66 3.81
CA MET A 147 12.13 28.63 4.25
C MET A 147 10.85 28.55 3.41
N GLN A 148 10.93 28.03 2.18
CA GLN A 148 9.82 27.98 1.22
C GLN A 148 9.28 26.57 0.97
N SER A 149 9.93 25.52 1.49
CA SER A 149 9.55 24.12 1.26
C SER A 149 9.72 23.26 2.51
N PRO A 150 8.80 22.33 2.78
CA PRO A 150 8.98 21.36 3.85
C PRO A 150 10.11 20.36 3.50
N GLU A 151 10.55 19.62 4.51
CA GLU A 151 11.37 18.42 4.28
C GLU A 151 10.51 17.35 3.60
N LEU A 152 11.09 16.63 2.64
CA LEU A 152 10.46 15.51 1.95
C LEU A 152 11.31 14.27 2.08
N SER A 153 10.67 13.15 2.39
CA SER A 153 11.28 11.81 2.39
C SER A 153 10.63 10.98 1.30
N PHE A 154 11.41 10.12 0.64
CA PHE A 154 10.91 9.22 -0.40
C PHE A 154 11.00 7.77 0.08
N ASP A 155 9.87 7.07 0.11
CA ASP A 155 9.80 5.68 0.57
C ASP A 155 10.80 4.80 -0.20
N ILE A 156 10.78 4.91 -1.53
CA ILE A 156 11.69 4.21 -2.42
C ILE A 156 12.24 5.20 -3.47
N THR A 157 13.56 5.34 -3.51
CA THR A 157 14.25 6.08 -4.58
C THR A 157 14.96 5.11 -5.49
N VAL A 158 14.60 5.11 -6.78
CA VAL A 158 15.20 4.24 -7.80
C VAL A 158 16.17 5.07 -8.62
N ILE A 159 17.39 4.58 -8.80
CA ILE A 159 18.41 5.23 -9.65
C ILE A 159 18.73 4.33 -10.83
N ARG A 160 18.76 4.90 -12.03
CA ARG A 160 19.32 4.21 -13.20
C ARG A 160 20.83 4.39 -13.17
N VAL A 161 21.55 3.29 -13.23
CA VAL A 161 23.01 3.28 -13.16
C VAL A 161 23.62 2.73 -14.44
N GLY A 162 24.85 3.14 -14.72
CA GLY A 162 25.73 2.51 -15.70
C GLY A 162 27.11 2.28 -15.10
N PHE A 163 27.92 1.50 -15.80
CA PHE A 163 29.32 1.27 -15.44
C PHE A 163 30.23 1.86 -16.51
N GLU A 164 31.06 2.84 -16.14
CA GLU A 164 32.07 3.44 -17.01
C GLU A 164 33.45 3.20 -16.42
N LYS A 165 34.29 2.39 -17.09
CA LYS A 165 35.64 2.03 -16.60
C LYS A 165 35.63 1.55 -15.13
N ASP A 166 34.70 0.65 -14.81
CA ASP A 166 34.44 0.13 -13.46
C ASP A 166 33.92 1.13 -12.42
N VAL A 167 33.60 2.37 -12.83
CA VAL A 167 32.98 3.37 -11.96
C VAL A 167 31.46 3.34 -12.15
N LEU A 168 30.72 3.31 -11.03
CA LEU A 168 29.27 3.44 -11.03
C LEU A 168 28.88 4.89 -11.36
N VAL A 169 28.07 5.06 -12.41
CA VAL A 169 27.58 6.37 -12.87
C VAL A 169 26.07 6.43 -12.72
N LEU A 170 25.58 7.40 -11.96
CA LEU A 170 24.15 7.72 -11.88
C LEU A 170 23.73 8.48 -13.14
N ARG A 171 22.65 8.04 -13.79
CA ARG A 171 22.10 8.69 -14.99
C ARG A 171 20.92 9.60 -14.64
N ASP A 172 19.90 9.02 -14.04
CA ASP A 172 18.69 9.70 -13.59
C ASP A 172 18.05 8.91 -12.43
N PHE A 173 16.98 9.45 -11.85
CA PHE A 173 16.28 8.83 -10.72
C PHE A 173 14.77 8.94 -10.84
N GLY A 174 14.06 7.96 -10.28
CA GLY A 174 12.62 7.93 -10.14
C GLY A 174 12.24 7.76 -8.67
N ILE A 175 11.05 8.24 -8.32
CA ILE A 175 10.51 8.12 -6.96
C ILE A 175 9.34 7.14 -6.99
N TYR A 176 9.33 6.20 -6.06
CA TYR A 176 8.23 5.30 -5.82
C TYR A 176 7.76 5.39 -4.37
N GLU A 177 6.53 5.85 -4.19
CA GLU A 177 5.85 5.94 -2.91
C GLU A 177 4.95 4.73 -2.72
N VAL A 178 4.82 4.23 -1.50
CA VAL A 178 3.93 3.11 -1.19
C VAL A 178 2.99 3.53 -0.09
N GLN A 179 1.69 3.63 -0.42
CA GLN A 179 0.68 3.88 0.60
C GLN A 179 -0.14 2.63 0.87
N THR A 180 0.03 2.09 2.08
CA THR A 180 -0.82 1.03 2.64
C THR A 180 -1.96 1.63 3.47
N MET A 181 -2.66 0.81 4.26
CA MET A 181 -3.74 1.24 5.14
C MET A 181 -3.34 1.17 6.61
N ASP A 182 -3.69 2.20 7.37
CA ASP A 182 -3.67 2.16 8.84
C ASP A 182 -5.03 1.72 9.36
N PHE A 183 -5.05 1.06 10.51
CA PHE A 183 -6.30 0.66 11.18
C PHE A 183 -6.43 1.32 12.54
N HIS A 184 -7.67 1.41 13.01
CA HIS A 184 -7.96 1.78 14.38
C HIS A 184 -7.59 0.64 15.36
N GLY A 185 -7.43 0.98 16.64
CA GLY A 185 -7.19 0.01 17.70
C GLY A 185 -5.81 -0.65 17.64
N SER A 186 -5.76 -1.96 17.87
CA SER A 186 -4.52 -2.74 17.93
C SER A 186 -4.76 -4.18 17.46
N TYR A 187 -3.77 -4.75 16.77
CA TYR A 187 -3.78 -6.16 16.36
C TYR A 187 -3.34 -7.12 17.48
N ARG A 188 -2.90 -6.60 18.63
CA ARG A 188 -2.26 -7.35 19.73
C ARG A 188 -3.02 -8.61 20.12
N HIS A 189 -4.35 -8.53 20.21
CA HIS A 189 -5.17 -9.65 20.66
C HIS A 189 -5.28 -10.78 19.63
N ALA A 190 -5.36 -10.44 18.35
CA ALA A 190 -5.34 -11.42 17.27
C ALA A 190 -3.93 -12.03 17.13
N VAL A 191 -2.89 -11.19 17.12
CA VAL A 191 -1.48 -11.65 17.07
C VAL A 191 -1.14 -12.59 18.23
N SER A 192 -1.53 -12.24 19.46
CA SER A 192 -1.32 -13.12 20.62
C SER A 192 -2.07 -14.44 20.50
N ALA A 193 -3.28 -14.45 19.92
CA ALA A 193 -4.02 -15.68 19.68
C ALA A 193 -3.31 -16.57 18.66
N LEU A 194 -2.84 -15.99 17.55
CA LEU A 194 -2.10 -16.71 16.51
C LEU A 194 -0.77 -17.26 17.03
N ARG A 195 -0.01 -16.46 17.77
CA ARG A 195 1.25 -16.90 18.40
C ARG A 195 1.04 -18.07 19.34
N ASN A 196 0.05 -17.99 20.23
CA ASN A 196 -0.25 -19.09 21.14
C ASN A 196 -0.74 -20.34 20.39
N ALA A 197 -1.51 -20.16 19.33
CA ALA A 197 -1.99 -21.26 18.51
C ALA A 197 -0.86 -21.98 17.78
N VAL A 198 0.05 -21.25 17.13
CA VAL A 198 1.18 -21.89 16.42
C VAL A 198 2.16 -22.54 17.39
N ASP A 199 2.36 -21.97 18.58
CA ASP A 199 3.22 -22.53 19.62
C ASP A 199 2.66 -23.86 20.19
N LEU A 200 1.35 -23.93 20.44
CA LEU A 200 0.71 -25.11 21.04
C LEU A 200 0.32 -26.19 20.03
N HIS A 201 0.02 -25.79 18.78
CA HIS A 201 -0.59 -26.63 17.75
C HIS A 201 0.21 -26.61 16.45
N ALA A 202 1.54 -26.54 16.50
CA ALA A 202 2.36 -26.38 15.29
C ALA A 202 2.06 -27.43 14.21
N SER A 203 1.84 -28.69 14.59
CA SER A 203 1.61 -29.81 13.66
C SER A 203 0.23 -29.80 12.98
N ASP A 204 -0.77 -29.17 13.60
CA ASP A 204 -2.17 -29.15 13.19
C ASP A 204 -2.71 -27.71 13.08
N PHE A 205 -1.81 -26.72 13.01
CA PHE A 205 -2.14 -25.31 13.04
C PHE A 205 -3.16 -24.90 11.96
N PRO A 206 -3.04 -25.33 10.69
CA PRO A 206 -4.01 -24.95 9.67
C PRO A 206 -5.45 -25.40 10.00
N ASP A 207 -5.60 -26.63 10.49
CA ASP A 207 -6.91 -27.21 10.84
C ASP A 207 -7.49 -26.55 12.10
N VAL A 208 -6.64 -26.32 13.11
CA VAL A 208 -7.03 -25.61 14.34
C VAL A 208 -7.46 -24.18 14.02
N LEU A 209 -6.75 -23.49 13.14
CA LEU A 209 -7.10 -22.13 12.76
C LEU A 209 -8.39 -22.08 11.91
N ALA A 210 -8.56 -23.01 10.97
CA ALA A 210 -9.76 -23.10 10.14
C ALA A 210 -11.04 -23.35 10.95
N THR A 211 -10.93 -24.05 12.08
CA THR A 211 -12.04 -24.27 13.02
C THR A 211 -12.25 -23.12 14.00
N ASN A 212 -11.27 -22.22 14.16
CA ASN A 212 -11.28 -21.09 15.11
C ASN A 212 -10.97 -19.74 14.43
N VAL A 213 -11.56 -19.50 13.26
CA VAL A 213 -11.33 -18.29 12.43
C VAL A 213 -11.57 -16.98 13.18
N GLU A 214 -12.38 -16.97 14.24
CA GLU A 214 -12.57 -15.76 15.05
C GLU A 214 -11.30 -15.26 15.74
N TRP A 215 -10.27 -16.10 15.89
CA TRP A 215 -8.96 -15.71 16.44
C TRP A 215 -8.29 -14.66 15.56
N LEU A 216 -8.45 -14.78 14.24
CA LEU A 216 -7.92 -13.84 13.24
C LEU A 216 -8.52 -12.45 13.36
N GLY A 217 -9.72 -12.33 13.91
CA GLY A 217 -10.45 -11.05 14.01
C GLY A 217 -10.58 -10.50 15.44
N ARG A 218 -9.88 -11.06 16.43
CA ARG A 218 -10.02 -10.66 17.83
C ARG A 218 -9.69 -9.18 18.03
N LYS A 219 -10.74 -8.38 18.25
CA LYS A 219 -10.69 -6.93 18.48
C LYS A 219 -10.00 -6.14 17.36
N ILE A 220 -10.06 -6.63 16.13
CA ILE A 220 -9.60 -5.87 14.96
C ILE A 220 -10.69 -4.87 14.57
N GLU A 221 -10.34 -3.59 14.61
CA GLU A 221 -11.24 -2.50 14.25
C GLU A 221 -11.18 -2.20 12.74
N GLY A 222 -11.82 -1.12 12.30
CA GLY A 222 -11.89 -0.76 10.88
C GLY A 222 -10.67 0.00 10.36
N PRO A 223 -10.55 0.11 9.02
CA PRO A 223 -9.50 0.90 8.36
C PRO A 223 -9.71 2.41 8.59
N ASN A 224 -8.61 3.14 8.71
CA ASN A 224 -8.59 4.58 8.94
C ASN A 224 -8.52 5.37 7.62
N ILE A 225 -9.53 5.15 6.76
CA ILE A 225 -9.57 5.59 5.35
C ILE A 225 -9.30 7.09 5.21
N ALA A 226 -10.07 7.93 5.90
CA ALA A 226 -9.98 9.38 5.75
C ALA A 226 -8.63 9.95 6.22
N ASN A 227 -8.00 9.34 7.22
CA ASN A 227 -6.68 9.78 7.70
C ASN A 227 -5.58 9.42 6.70
N VAL A 228 -5.65 8.23 6.10
CA VAL A 228 -4.74 7.83 5.03
C VAL A 228 -4.90 8.77 3.85
N PHE A 229 -6.12 8.97 3.35
CA PHE A 229 -6.37 9.90 2.24
C PHE A 229 -5.76 11.29 2.50
N LYS A 230 -6.05 11.92 3.66
CA LYS A 230 -5.57 13.28 3.96
C LYS A 230 -4.04 13.40 3.94
N ARG A 231 -3.32 12.42 4.52
CA ARG A 231 -1.85 12.45 4.56
C ARG A 231 -1.26 12.20 3.18
N THR A 232 -1.74 11.17 2.50
CA THR A 232 -1.17 10.75 1.22
C THR A 232 -1.53 11.73 0.11
N PHE A 233 -2.75 12.27 0.07
CA PHE A 233 -3.18 13.14 -1.00
C PHE A 233 -2.31 14.40 -1.14
N TYR A 234 -1.99 15.05 -0.02
CA TYR A 234 -1.08 16.20 -0.03
C TYR A 234 0.32 15.81 -0.52
N GLN A 235 0.90 14.75 0.06
CA GLN A 235 2.25 14.30 -0.28
C GLN A 235 2.34 13.88 -1.76
N MET A 236 1.34 13.16 -2.24
CA MET A 236 1.21 12.68 -3.61
C MET A 236 1.22 13.85 -4.60
N LEU A 237 0.35 14.84 -4.43
CA LEU A 237 0.27 15.96 -5.37
C LEU A 237 1.54 16.81 -5.37
N LEU A 238 2.14 17.04 -4.20
CA LEU A 238 3.41 17.75 -4.09
C LEU A 238 4.53 17.00 -4.80
N LYS A 239 4.67 15.69 -4.54
CA LYS A 239 5.71 14.84 -5.13
C LYS A 239 5.49 14.63 -6.63
N PHE A 240 4.26 14.52 -7.11
CA PHE A 240 3.98 14.42 -8.55
C PHE A 240 4.40 15.67 -9.33
N ARG A 241 4.33 16.86 -8.74
CA ARG A 241 4.91 18.06 -9.37
C ARG A 241 6.43 17.99 -9.47
N LEU A 242 7.10 17.18 -8.64
CA LEU A 242 8.55 16.97 -8.76
C LEU A 242 8.91 16.20 -10.04
N ALA A 243 7.99 15.41 -10.60
CA ALA A 243 8.18 14.69 -11.87
C ALA A 243 8.40 15.63 -13.08
N GLN A 244 8.21 16.94 -12.91
CA GLN A 244 8.40 17.94 -13.96
C GLN A 244 9.84 18.48 -14.03
N TYR A 245 10.71 18.14 -13.06
CA TYR A 245 12.08 18.66 -13.00
C TYR A 245 13.09 17.67 -13.59
N GLY A 246 13.96 18.15 -14.48
CA GLY A 246 14.62 17.34 -15.52
C GLY A 246 15.59 16.22 -15.13
N ALA A 247 15.94 16.04 -13.85
CA ALA A 247 16.71 14.87 -13.41
C ALA A 247 15.83 13.72 -12.87
N CYS A 248 14.55 14.02 -12.61
CA CYS A 248 13.56 13.05 -12.16
C CYS A 248 12.89 12.42 -13.39
N SER A 249 13.08 11.12 -13.60
CA SER A 249 12.46 10.38 -14.70
C SER A 249 10.96 10.26 -14.52
N GLY A 250 10.48 10.20 -13.28
CA GLY A 250 9.06 10.15 -12.95
C GLY A 250 8.81 9.92 -11.46
N VAL A 251 7.54 10.00 -11.07
CA VAL A 251 7.09 9.71 -9.71
C VAL A 251 5.87 8.78 -9.77
N ALA A 252 5.91 7.69 -9.01
CA ALA A 252 4.82 6.72 -8.94
C ALA A 252 4.36 6.56 -7.49
N LEU A 253 3.05 6.39 -7.29
CA LEU A 253 2.46 5.98 -6.02
C LEU A 253 1.78 4.63 -6.18
N GLY A 254 2.27 3.63 -5.47
CA GLY A 254 1.69 2.30 -5.36
C GLY A 254 0.55 2.27 -4.35
N LEU A 255 -0.62 1.77 -4.77
CA LEU A 255 -1.81 1.67 -3.92
C LEU A 255 -2.46 0.29 -4.05
N PRO A 256 -2.81 -0.38 -2.94
CA PRO A 256 -3.74 -1.50 -3.01
C PRO A 256 -5.10 -1.04 -3.55
N LYS A 257 -5.75 -1.88 -4.36
CA LYS A 257 -7.09 -1.63 -4.93
C LYS A 257 -8.10 -1.19 -3.88
N ALA A 258 -8.08 -1.82 -2.70
CA ALA A 258 -8.94 -1.45 -1.58
C ALA A 258 -8.79 0.02 -1.15
N VAL A 259 -7.56 0.53 -1.15
CA VAL A 259 -7.25 1.92 -0.81
C VAL A 259 -7.76 2.84 -1.92
N TRP A 260 -7.45 2.53 -3.18
CA TRP A 260 -7.94 3.28 -4.34
C TRP A 260 -9.47 3.39 -4.37
N GLU A 261 -10.18 2.27 -4.25
CA GLU A 261 -11.65 2.25 -4.22
C GLU A 261 -12.21 3.05 -3.03
N SER A 262 -11.52 3.05 -1.89
CA SER A 262 -11.93 3.83 -0.72
C SER A 262 -11.75 5.34 -0.91
N TRP A 263 -10.93 5.76 -1.87
CA TRP A 263 -10.69 7.16 -2.20
C TRP A 263 -11.71 7.72 -3.20
N ALA A 264 -12.49 6.89 -3.90
CA ALA A 264 -13.46 7.37 -4.88
C ALA A 264 -14.41 8.45 -4.31
N PRO A 265 -15.01 8.33 -3.11
CA PRO A 265 -15.85 9.40 -2.55
C PRO A 265 -15.07 10.67 -2.19
N HIS A 266 -13.76 10.57 -1.94
CA HIS A 266 -12.89 11.72 -1.67
C HIS A 266 -12.43 12.44 -2.94
N LEU A 267 -12.74 11.88 -4.12
CA LEU A 267 -12.39 12.39 -5.44
C LEU A 267 -13.64 12.52 -6.34
N SER A 268 -14.81 12.67 -5.74
CA SER A 268 -16.09 12.82 -6.46
C SER A 268 -16.45 11.64 -7.39
N ASN A 269 -16.03 10.42 -7.06
CA ASN A 269 -16.19 9.21 -7.86
C ASN A 269 -15.67 9.41 -9.29
N PRO A 270 -14.35 9.57 -9.46
CA PRO A 270 -13.77 9.95 -10.74
C PRO A 270 -14.00 8.87 -11.81
N ASN A 271 -14.32 9.31 -13.01
CA ASN A 271 -14.34 8.45 -14.19
C ASN A 271 -12.94 8.37 -14.78
N LEU A 272 -12.51 7.14 -15.11
CA LEU A 272 -11.24 6.90 -15.80
C LEU A 272 -11.52 6.47 -17.23
N VAL A 273 -10.72 6.97 -18.16
CA VAL A 273 -10.75 6.62 -19.59
C VAL A 273 -9.45 5.87 -19.92
N GLU A 274 -9.58 4.78 -20.66
CA GLU A 274 -8.46 3.97 -21.12
C GLU A 274 -7.73 4.64 -22.29
N HIS A 275 -6.40 4.66 -22.23
CA HIS A 275 -5.47 5.15 -23.24
C HIS A 275 -4.37 4.12 -23.42
N ASP A 276 -4.43 3.36 -24.52
CA ASP A 276 -3.51 2.29 -24.87
C ASP A 276 -3.30 1.26 -23.76
N ASP A 277 -2.30 1.47 -22.89
CA ASP A 277 -1.91 0.58 -21.80
C ASP A 277 -2.01 1.22 -20.40
N TYR A 278 -2.63 2.40 -20.30
CA TYR A 278 -2.89 3.10 -19.04
C TYR A 278 -4.27 3.77 -19.03
N MET A 279 -4.63 4.36 -17.88
CA MET A 279 -5.85 5.14 -17.71
C MET A 279 -5.53 6.59 -17.37
N VAL A 280 -6.42 7.51 -17.72
CA VAL A 280 -6.37 8.91 -17.29
C VAL A 280 -7.74 9.32 -16.77
N LEU A 281 -7.79 10.42 -16.03
CA LEU A 281 -9.07 11.01 -15.65
C LEU A 281 -9.82 11.51 -16.91
N GLU A 282 -11.12 11.25 -16.97
CA GLU A 282 -11.98 11.81 -18.01
C GLU A 282 -11.83 13.35 -18.07
N GLY A 283 -11.49 13.88 -19.26
CA GLY A 283 -11.29 15.32 -19.49
C GLY A 283 -9.85 15.83 -19.34
N SER A 284 -8.90 14.99 -18.92
CA SER A 284 -7.49 15.37 -18.85
C SER A 284 -6.83 15.56 -20.22
N SER A 285 -5.89 16.51 -20.28
CA SER A 285 -5.06 16.79 -21.46
C SER A 285 -3.81 15.89 -21.47
N VAL A 286 -3.88 14.77 -22.21
CA VAL A 286 -2.84 13.72 -22.18
C VAL A 286 -1.44 14.23 -22.57
N ASP A 287 -1.36 15.17 -23.52
CA ASP A 287 -0.09 15.72 -24.03
C ASP A 287 0.66 16.57 -22.98
N GLU A 288 -0.03 17.05 -21.95
CA GLU A 288 0.52 17.95 -20.93
C GLU A 288 0.85 17.21 -19.61
N LEU A 289 0.60 15.90 -19.53
CA LEU A 289 0.79 15.13 -18.31
C LEU A 289 2.27 14.92 -18.00
N SER A 290 2.68 15.29 -16.79
CA SER A 290 3.96 14.88 -16.22
C SER A 290 4.07 13.36 -16.12
N ASN A 291 5.29 12.83 -15.93
CA ASN A 291 5.50 11.40 -15.70
C ASN A 291 5.14 10.99 -14.26
N ALA A 292 3.87 11.20 -13.90
CA ALA A 292 3.29 10.94 -12.59
C ALA A 292 2.25 9.81 -12.68
N TRP A 293 2.38 8.80 -11.82
CA TRP A 293 1.60 7.56 -11.91
C TRP A 293 0.95 7.17 -10.58
N LEU A 294 -0.29 6.67 -10.65
CA LEU A 294 -0.87 5.80 -9.64
C LEU A 294 -0.84 4.36 -10.17
N LEU A 295 -0.14 3.49 -9.45
CA LEU A 295 -0.02 2.09 -9.79
C LEU A 295 -0.87 1.31 -8.79
N VAL A 296 -2.10 0.98 -9.20
CA VAL A 296 -3.05 0.25 -8.38
C VAL A 296 -2.83 -1.24 -8.56
N PHE A 297 -2.72 -1.97 -7.46
CA PHE A 297 -2.46 -3.41 -7.46
C PHE A 297 -3.36 -4.16 -6.47
N GLN A 298 -3.45 -5.47 -6.61
CA GLN A 298 -4.16 -6.35 -5.69
C GLN A 298 -3.39 -7.66 -5.50
N THR A 299 -3.75 -8.42 -4.47
CA THR A 299 -3.22 -9.78 -4.26
C THR A 299 -3.90 -10.77 -5.19
N ASP A 300 -3.14 -11.74 -5.71
CA ASP A 300 -3.71 -12.85 -6.49
C ASP A 300 -4.38 -13.89 -5.57
N THR A 301 -5.57 -13.53 -5.09
CA THR A 301 -6.37 -14.40 -4.21
C THR A 301 -6.80 -15.73 -4.84
N GLY A 302 -6.70 -15.85 -6.17
CA GLY A 302 -7.06 -17.06 -6.92
C GLY A 302 -5.96 -18.12 -6.98
N SER A 303 -4.72 -17.77 -6.63
CA SER A 303 -3.59 -18.70 -6.59
C SER A 303 -3.74 -19.72 -5.45
N ASP A 304 -3.27 -20.96 -5.66
CA ASP A 304 -3.17 -21.97 -4.60
C ASP A 304 -1.97 -21.72 -3.65
N ASP A 305 -1.06 -20.80 -4.02
CA ASP A 305 0.06 -20.40 -3.18
C ASP A 305 -0.43 -19.68 -1.92
N SER A 306 0.17 -20.00 -0.76
CA SER A 306 -0.08 -19.26 0.48
C SER A 306 0.49 -17.85 0.40
N ARG A 307 1.58 -17.66 -0.35
CA ARG A 307 2.21 -16.37 -0.60
C ARG A 307 1.71 -15.79 -1.92
N GLU A 308 0.61 -15.07 -1.84
CA GLU A 308 -0.05 -14.52 -3.04
C GLU A 308 0.80 -13.42 -3.71
N ALA A 309 0.98 -13.51 -5.03
CA ALA A 309 1.71 -12.49 -5.79
C ALA A 309 0.92 -11.16 -5.87
N LEU A 310 1.60 -10.06 -6.13
CA LEU A 310 0.93 -8.81 -6.49
C LEU A 310 0.62 -8.78 -7.98
N MET A 311 -0.63 -8.45 -8.30
CA MET A 311 -1.13 -8.31 -9.65
C MET A 311 -1.44 -6.83 -9.93
N PRO A 312 -0.95 -6.28 -11.04
CA PRO A 312 -1.39 -4.98 -11.52
C PRO A 312 -2.91 -4.97 -11.70
N TYR A 313 -3.58 -3.94 -11.20
CA TYR A 313 -5.01 -3.71 -11.40
C TYR A 313 -5.24 -2.53 -12.35
N ALA A 314 -4.49 -1.44 -12.17
CA ALA A 314 -4.58 -0.26 -13.01
C ALA A 314 -3.28 0.53 -12.98
N SER A 315 -2.85 1.03 -14.15
CA SER A 315 -1.85 2.10 -14.24
C SER A 315 -2.58 3.38 -14.62
N ILE A 316 -2.57 4.39 -13.76
CA ILE A 316 -3.27 5.65 -13.99
C ILE A 316 -2.22 6.76 -14.11
N ARG A 317 -2.19 7.46 -15.24
CA ARG A 317 -1.34 8.64 -15.42
C ARG A 317 -2.07 9.85 -14.85
N VAL A 318 -1.38 10.62 -14.02
CA VAL A 318 -2.01 11.60 -13.13
C VAL A 318 -1.94 13.01 -13.70
N ASP A 319 -3.11 13.61 -13.83
CA ASP A 319 -3.30 15.04 -13.96
C ASP A 319 -3.44 15.66 -12.56
N VAL A 320 -2.39 16.31 -12.08
CA VAL A 320 -2.35 16.88 -10.73
C VAL A 320 -3.41 17.96 -10.54
N ASP A 321 -3.67 18.77 -11.56
CA ASP A 321 -4.63 19.86 -11.51
C ASP A 321 -6.07 19.33 -11.49
N ALA A 322 -6.36 18.30 -12.29
CA ALA A 322 -7.68 17.69 -12.28
C ALA A 322 -7.99 16.97 -10.95
N PHE A 323 -7.01 16.27 -10.36
CA PHE A 323 -7.17 15.68 -9.03
C PHE A 323 -7.40 16.73 -7.94
N LEU A 324 -6.72 17.88 -8.02
CA LEU A 324 -6.96 19.01 -7.12
C LEU A 324 -8.39 19.55 -7.25
N HIS A 325 -8.87 19.71 -8.48
CA HIS A 325 -10.23 20.17 -8.75
C HIS A 325 -11.29 19.24 -8.17
N LEU A 326 -11.18 17.92 -8.41
CA LEU A 326 -12.10 16.93 -7.86
C LEU A 326 -12.19 17.02 -6.33
N ALA A 327 -11.03 17.07 -5.64
CA ALA A 327 -10.99 17.00 -4.18
C ALA A 327 -11.40 18.31 -3.49
N PHE A 328 -11.09 19.46 -4.10
CA PHE A 328 -11.25 20.78 -3.46
C PHE A 328 -12.30 21.69 -4.11
N THR A 329 -12.89 21.27 -5.23
CA THR A 329 -14.02 21.97 -5.88
C THR A 329 -15.25 21.08 -5.90
N ASP A 330 -15.21 19.96 -6.62
CA ASP A 330 -16.39 19.11 -6.83
C ASP A 330 -16.89 18.50 -5.52
N VAL A 331 -16.02 17.86 -4.73
CA VAL A 331 -16.41 17.25 -3.45
C VAL A 331 -17.07 18.26 -2.50
N PRO A 332 -16.49 19.46 -2.24
CA PRO A 332 -17.16 20.51 -1.48
C PRO A 332 -18.52 20.94 -2.04
N GLU A 333 -18.70 21.05 -3.35
CA GLU A 333 -19.98 21.40 -3.98
C GLU A 333 -21.05 20.33 -3.68
N TYR A 334 -20.74 19.05 -3.90
CA TYR A 334 -21.64 17.94 -3.56
C TYR A 334 -21.96 17.86 -2.06
N ILE A 335 -21.00 18.21 -1.19
CA ILE A 335 -21.25 18.33 0.25
C ILE A 335 -22.24 19.48 0.51
N GLY A 336 -21.99 20.65 -0.10
CA GLY A 336 -22.80 21.86 0.06
C GLY A 336 -24.28 21.65 -0.24
N ASP A 337 -24.59 20.97 -1.34
CA ASP A 337 -25.96 20.62 -1.76
C ASP A 337 -26.74 19.85 -0.69
N ASN A 338 -26.04 19.08 0.14
CA ASN A 338 -26.61 18.23 1.18
C ASN A 338 -26.39 18.77 2.60
N LEU A 339 -25.55 19.79 2.78
CA LEU A 339 -25.01 20.19 4.08
C LEU A 339 -26.09 20.78 4.99
N ILE A 340 -26.82 21.78 4.49
CA ILE A 340 -27.73 22.58 5.33
C ILE A 340 -28.87 21.71 5.87
N GLY A 341 -29.48 20.87 5.03
CA GLY A 341 -30.56 19.97 5.44
C GLY A 341 -30.10 18.88 6.42
N ASN A 342 -28.96 18.25 6.16
CA ASN A 342 -28.46 17.14 6.98
C ASN A 342 -27.89 17.61 8.33
N VAL A 343 -27.20 18.74 8.34
CA VAL A 343 -26.66 19.32 9.58
C VAL A 343 -27.80 19.83 10.46
N ARG A 344 -28.75 20.58 9.89
CA ARG A 344 -29.90 21.09 10.65
C ARG A 344 -30.73 19.96 11.26
N SER A 345 -31.08 18.94 10.47
CA SER A 345 -31.84 17.78 10.97
C SER A 345 -31.08 17.01 12.06
N SER A 346 -29.76 16.84 11.90
CA SER A 346 -28.91 16.19 12.91
C SER A 346 -28.81 17.00 14.20
N ILE A 347 -28.65 18.32 14.12
CA ILE A 347 -28.64 19.23 15.28
C ILE A 347 -29.99 19.16 15.98
N LEU A 348 -31.11 19.31 15.27
CA LEU A 348 -32.44 19.25 15.84
C LEU A 348 -32.71 17.90 16.52
N SER A 349 -32.29 16.79 15.89
CA SER A 349 -32.38 15.45 16.49
C SER A 349 -31.61 15.35 17.80
N ARG A 350 -30.39 15.89 17.87
CA ARG A 350 -29.58 15.90 19.11
C ARG A 350 -30.15 16.83 20.17
N VAL A 351 -30.61 18.02 19.79
CA VAL A 351 -31.25 18.98 20.71
C VAL A 351 -32.51 18.37 21.32
N ARG A 352 -33.36 17.71 20.53
CA ARG A 352 -34.58 17.02 21.01
C ARG A 352 -34.29 15.91 22.01
N ARG A 353 -33.12 15.25 21.93
CA ARG A 353 -32.71 14.23 22.92
C ARG A 353 -32.36 14.85 24.28
N VAL A 354 -31.89 16.10 24.29
CA VAL A 354 -31.44 16.81 25.50
C VAL A 354 -32.55 17.71 26.08
N TYR A 355 -33.44 18.23 25.24
CA TYR A 355 -34.57 19.07 25.64
C TYR A 355 -35.91 18.45 25.17
N PRO A 356 -36.48 17.50 25.94
CA PRO A 356 -37.66 16.74 25.53
C PRO A 356 -39.00 17.51 25.66
N SER A 357 -39.00 18.70 26.24
CA SER A 357 -40.21 19.40 26.68
C SER A 357 -40.71 20.47 25.70
N SER A 358 -41.89 20.16 25.15
CA SER A 358 -42.94 21.02 24.57
C SER A 358 -42.93 21.28 23.06
N ARG A 359 -44.16 21.25 22.54
CA ARG A 359 -44.61 21.42 21.16
C ARG A 359 -43.92 22.59 20.45
N SER A 360 -43.52 22.33 19.21
CA SER A 360 -43.36 23.29 18.12
C SER A 360 -42.64 24.60 18.48
N ALA A 361 -41.32 24.60 18.33
CA ALA A 361 -40.67 25.76 17.73
C ALA A 361 -39.93 25.25 16.50
N ASP A 362 -40.44 25.62 15.32
CA ASP A 362 -39.67 25.55 14.09
C ASP A 362 -38.46 26.45 14.26
N LEU A 363 -37.29 25.83 14.47
CA LEU A 363 -35.98 26.46 14.35
C LEU A 363 -35.31 26.04 13.07
#